data_AF-A0AAV0XFW7-F1
#
_entry.id   AF-A0AAV0XFW7-F1
#
_cell.length_a   1.000
_cell.length_b   1.000
_cell.length_c   1.000
_cell.angle_alpha   90.00
_cell.angle_beta   90.00
_cell.angle_gamma   90.00
#
_symmetry.space_group_name_H-M   'P 1'
#
loop_
_entity.id
_entity.type
_entity.pdbx_description
1 polymer ?
#
loop_
_entity_poly.entity_id
_entity_poly.type
_entity_poly.pdbx_seq_one_letter_code
_entity_poly.pdbx_strand_id
1 'polypeptide(L)'
;MSQKSCNNNRRANPAKVYEALHKKRAAECEAREQWAGVTQYFKTWENNSNKFTNWTSPQYYKKSSELQLEMRRREQRKLEEEEEELQKWRKKLRDRQLEDEEFKKGQMKKKPVPLSRPNSAGQKTPSEEMAMELKRKHDAVTDREIELRLHVRSKSCDPKQAKQYEMRERERSSESSWDDRMEEKKSADQKRRERSEHEQRLSEERSAADRFAEVEKHRTRQDRAAQLKDELIGSVAELKNRSDRCDELKRLESAYLSLQDQVEDEVRKNEQLERKKVQSLSRAKALRQYLTTLKQRSKEVVEFLREDRKLLDDLVLTVRRSNASASVNLGNMVDKLRDMYDRYEEDESQRLYLMDFMFEEEARNMWRSQEERWRREHALRKTGMDDLFIAIKSQSQLSSTEQHPDYYGSDDNNNEGVRSSDSTDYRQFEKTALKVMDREQKLMVEMARMNLLNDPKLTDYRRKKSVW
;
A
#
# COMPACT_ATOMS: atom_id res chain seq x y z
N MET A 1 29.71 -70.96 -2.14
CA MET A 1 30.66 -69.83 -2.08
C MET A 1 29.87 -68.54 -2.14
N SER A 2 29.86 -67.76 -1.05
CA SER A 2 28.99 -66.59 -0.88
C SER A 2 29.77 -65.31 -1.17
N GLN A 3 29.41 -64.59 -2.23
CA GLN A 3 30.00 -63.30 -2.58
C GLN A 3 29.42 -62.21 -1.67
N LYS A 4 30.28 -61.70 -0.78
CA LYS A 4 29.99 -60.55 0.09
C LYS A 4 29.85 -59.29 -0.75
N SER A 5 28.64 -58.74 -0.76
CA SER A 5 28.36 -57.39 -1.25
C SER A 5 28.99 -56.36 -0.30
N CYS A 6 30.01 -55.66 -0.79
CA CYS A 6 30.70 -54.59 -0.07
C CYS A 6 29.80 -53.34 -0.04
N ASN A 7 29.00 -53.21 1.02
CA ASN A 7 28.22 -52.01 1.31
C ASN A 7 29.15 -50.85 1.65
N ASN A 8 29.36 -49.94 0.70
CA ASN A 8 30.08 -48.68 0.91
C ASN A 8 29.25 -47.69 1.74
N ASN A 9 29.23 -47.89 3.06
CA ASN A 9 28.77 -46.89 4.02
C ASN A 9 29.80 -45.75 4.12
N ARG A 10 29.82 -44.86 3.13
CA ARG A 10 30.46 -43.54 3.28
C ARG A 10 29.67 -42.75 4.33
N ARG A 11 30.12 -42.79 5.58
CA ARG A 11 29.62 -41.88 6.64
C ARG A 11 29.68 -40.45 6.10
N ALA A 12 28.52 -39.79 6.06
CA ALA A 12 28.44 -38.39 5.66
C ALA A 12 29.37 -37.57 6.58
N ASN A 13 30.21 -36.73 5.98
CA ASN A 13 31.13 -35.87 6.72
C ASN A 13 30.31 -35.04 7.73
N PRO A 14 30.59 -35.13 9.05
CA PRO A 14 29.81 -34.45 10.08
C PRO A 14 29.69 -32.95 9.84
N ALA A 15 30.72 -32.30 9.28
CA ALA A 15 30.68 -30.88 8.93
C ALA A 15 29.56 -30.55 7.92
N LYS A 16 29.36 -31.41 6.91
CA LYS A 16 28.28 -31.23 5.91
C LYS A 16 26.89 -31.47 6.51
N VAL A 17 26.80 -32.36 7.49
CA VAL A 17 25.55 -32.61 8.24
C VAL A 17 25.20 -31.42 9.12
N TYR A 18 26.18 -30.83 9.80
CA TYR A 18 25.99 -29.60 10.59
C TYR A 18 25.62 -28.41 9.71
N GLU A 19 26.28 -28.22 8.56
CA GLU A 19 25.97 -27.14 7.63
C GLU A 19 24.55 -27.27 7.06
N ALA A 20 24.12 -28.49 6.71
CA ALA A 20 22.76 -28.76 6.25
C ALA A 20 21.71 -28.49 7.35
N LEU A 21 22.03 -28.82 8.61
CA LEU A 21 21.18 -28.50 9.76
C LEU A 21 21.06 -27.00 9.99
N HIS A 22 22.16 -26.25 9.86
CA HIS A 22 22.14 -24.78 9.96
C HIS A 22 21.33 -24.14 8.84
N LYS A 23 21.50 -24.59 7.59
CA LYS A 23 20.68 -24.14 6.45
C LYS A 23 19.20 -24.43 6.66
N LYS A 24 18.86 -25.61 7.18
CA LYS A 24 17.48 -25.98 7.50
C LYS A 24 16.89 -25.07 8.59
N ARG A 25 17.64 -24.79 9.67
CA ARG A 25 17.18 -23.84 10.72
C ARG A 25 17.01 -22.43 10.19
N ALA A 26 17.94 -21.94 9.36
CA ALA A 26 17.85 -20.61 8.76
C ALA A 26 16.60 -20.48 7.89
N ALA A 27 16.34 -21.47 7.01
CA ALA A 27 15.14 -21.50 6.18
C ALA A 27 13.85 -21.60 7.01
N GLU A 28 13.88 -22.33 8.14
CA GLU A 28 12.73 -22.44 9.05
C GLU A 28 12.47 -21.13 9.81
N CYS A 29 13.52 -20.40 10.20
CA CYS A 29 13.42 -19.05 10.78
C CYS A 29 12.85 -18.05 9.76
N GLU A 30 13.38 -18.04 8.53
CA GLU A 30 12.90 -17.18 7.46
C GLU A 30 11.43 -17.46 7.12
N ALA A 31 11.05 -18.74 7.03
CA ALA A 31 9.65 -19.12 6.84
C ALA A 31 8.77 -18.62 8.00
N ARG A 32 9.21 -18.74 9.26
CA ARG A 32 8.47 -18.20 10.42
C ARG A 32 8.31 -16.68 10.35
N GLU A 33 9.34 -15.96 9.94
CA GLU A 33 9.29 -14.50 9.77
C GLU A 33 8.30 -14.10 8.66
N GLN A 34 8.33 -14.80 7.52
CA GLN A 34 7.37 -14.60 6.43
C GLN A 34 5.93 -14.88 6.90
N TRP A 35 5.69 -16.00 7.60
CA TRP A 35 4.37 -16.33 8.16
C TRP A 35 3.91 -15.32 9.21
N ALA A 36 4.83 -14.79 10.03
CA ALA A 36 4.52 -13.74 11.00
C ALA A 36 4.10 -12.43 10.30
N GLY A 37 4.81 -12.04 9.23
CA GLY A 37 4.44 -10.88 8.41
C GLY A 37 3.07 -11.04 7.76
N VAL A 38 2.78 -12.20 7.18
CA VAL A 38 1.46 -12.51 6.60
C VAL A 38 0.36 -12.48 7.66
N THR A 39 0.62 -13.03 8.85
CA THR A 39 -0.35 -13.00 9.96
C THR A 39 -0.62 -11.58 10.45
N GLN A 40 0.40 -10.72 10.53
CA GLN A 40 0.23 -9.32 10.89
C GLN A 40 -0.55 -8.55 9.82
N TYR A 41 -0.28 -8.82 8.54
CA TYR A 41 -1.05 -8.26 7.43
C TYR A 41 -2.54 -8.60 7.56
N PHE A 42 -2.88 -9.87 7.76
CA PHE A 42 -4.30 -10.26 7.92
C PHE A 42 -4.94 -9.69 9.18
N LYS A 43 -4.21 -9.60 10.30
CA LYS A 43 -4.73 -8.93 11.52
C LYS A 43 -5.00 -7.44 11.31
N THR A 44 -4.10 -6.74 10.63
CA THR A 44 -4.29 -5.31 10.33
C THR A 44 -5.42 -5.09 9.33
N TRP A 45 -5.51 -5.96 8.32
CA TRP A 45 -6.61 -5.98 7.37
C TRP A 45 -7.96 -6.27 8.03
N GLU A 46 -8.03 -7.27 8.91
CA GLU A 46 -9.23 -7.63 9.68
C GLU A 46 -9.65 -6.47 10.60
N ASN A 47 -8.71 -5.81 11.25
CA ASN A 47 -8.99 -4.61 12.05
C ASN A 47 -9.53 -3.45 11.20
N ASN A 48 -8.96 -3.21 10.02
CA ASN A 48 -9.43 -2.16 9.11
C ASN A 48 -10.79 -2.51 8.49
N SER A 49 -10.99 -3.76 8.10
CA SER A 49 -12.27 -4.29 7.62
C SER A 49 -13.32 -4.18 8.72
N ASN A 50 -13.01 -4.52 9.97
CA ASN A 50 -13.91 -4.38 11.11
C ASN A 50 -14.27 -2.92 11.40
N LYS A 51 -13.35 -1.97 11.23
CA LYS A 51 -13.69 -0.54 11.30
C LYS A 51 -14.67 -0.14 10.19
N PHE A 52 -14.42 -0.62 8.98
CA PHE A 52 -15.29 -0.34 7.83
C PHE A 52 -16.68 -0.95 8.02
N THR A 53 -16.77 -2.23 8.38
CA THR A 53 -18.06 -2.91 8.65
C THR A 53 -18.80 -2.26 9.82
N ASN A 54 -18.09 -1.78 10.85
CA ASN A 54 -18.68 -1.01 11.93
C ASN A 54 -19.22 0.35 11.45
N TRP A 55 -18.50 1.09 10.61
CA TRP A 55 -18.97 2.38 10.07
C TRP A 55 -20.10 2.23 9.05
N THR A 56 -20.13 1.12 8.33
CA THR A 56 -21.25 0.79 7.42
C THR A 56 -22.37 0.04 8.14
N SER A 57 -22.21 -0.30 9.42
CA SER A 57 -23.24 -1.01 10.18
C SER A 57 -24.43 -0.09 10.43
N PRO A 58 -25.67 -0.58 10.23
CA PRO A 58 -26.89 0.17 10.59
C PRO A 58 -26.89 0.67 12.04
N GLN A 59 -26.19 -0.03 12.94
CA GLN A 59 -26.06 0.39 14.34
C GLN A 59 -25.20 1.65 14.53
N TYR A 60 -24.21 1.87 13.68
CA TYR A 60 -23.37 3.08 13.75
C TYR A 60 -24.17 4.32 13.38
N TYR A 61 -24.97 4.24 12.31
CA TYR A 61 -25.89 5.33 11.94
C TYR A 61 -26.95 5.59 13.01
N LYS A 62 -27.48 4.55 13.66
CA LYS A 62 -28.37 4.71 14.82
C LYS A 62 -27.68 5.45 15.98
N LYS A 63 -26.48 5.05 16.37
CA LYS A 63 -25.71 5.72 17.44
C LYS A 63 -25.34 7.16 17.09
N SER A 64 -24.96 7.43 15.84
CA SER A 64 -24.68 8.79 15.37
C SER A 64 -25.93 9.67 15.37
N SER A 65 -27.08 9.11 14.96
CA SER A 65 -28.37 9.81 15.03
C SER A 65 -28.79 10.07 16.48
N GLU A 66 -28.60 9.11 17.38
CA GLU A 66 -28.87 9.27 18.81
C GLU A 66 -28.00 10.36 19.44
N LEU A 67 -26.71 10.42 19.10
CA LEU A 67 -25.79 11.46 19.57
C LEU A 67 -26.23 12.86 19.11
N GLN A 68 -26.65 13.01 17.85
CA GLN A 68 -27.20 14.28 17.35
C GLN A 68 -28.50 14.68 18.06
N LEU A 69 -29.33 13.70 18.42
CA LEU A 69 -30.58 13.93 19.15
C LEU A 69 -30.30 14.33 20.60
N GLU A 70 -29.28 13.74 21.21
CA GLU A 70 -28.83 14.11 22.56
C GLU A 70 -28.18 15.50 22.61
N MET A 71 -27.39 15.87 21.58
CA MET A 71 -26.87 17.23 21.44
C MET A 71 -28.00 18.27 21.34
N ARG A 72 -29.02 18.02 20.51
CA ARG A 72 -30.20 18.88 20.42
C ARG A 72 -30.97 18.99 21.74
N ARG A 73 -31.11 17.89 22.48
CA ARG A 73 -31.73 17.92 23.82
C ARG A 73 -30.94 18.75 24.82
N ARG A 74 -29.60 18.72 24.77
CA ARG A 74 -28.74 19.55 25.63
C ARG A 74 -28.85 21.03 25.27
N GLU A 75 -28.92 21.36 23.99
CA GLU A 75 -29.16 22.73 23.52
C GLU A 75 -30.53 23.25 23.96
N GLN A 76 -31.58 22.42 23.85
CA GLN A 76 -32.92 22.77 24.36
C GLN A 76 -32.92 23.04 25.86
N ARG A 77 -32.26 22.20 26.67
CA ARG A 77 -32.15 22.44 28.12
C ARG A 77 -31.44 23.75 28.46
N LYS A 78 -30.39 24.10 27.71
CA LYS A 78 -29.71 25.39 27.90
C LYS A 78 -30.64 26.57 27.58
N LEU A 79 -31.43 26.46 26.52
CA LEU A 79 -32.42 27.49 26.18
C LEU A 79 -33.51 27.60 27.25
N GLU A 80 -34.00 26.47 27.79
CA GLU A 80 -34.95 26.46 28.90
C GLU A 80 -34.36 27.11 30.17
N GLU A 81 -33.10 26.80 30.51
CA GLU A 81 -32.38 27.41 31.63
C GLU A 81 -32.21 28.93 31.43
N GLU A 82 -31.83 29.37 30.23
CA GLU A 82 -31.73 30.81 29.88
C GLU A 82 -33.10 31.52 29.98
N GLU A 83 -34.17 30.87 29.53
CA GLU A 83 -35.53 31.39 29.66
C GLU A 83 -35.96 31.50 31.13
N GLU A 84 -35.66 30.50 31.96
CA GLU A 84 -35.91 30.54 33.40
C GLU A 84 -35.12 31.66 34.09
N GLU A 85 -33.86 31.85 33.74
CA GLU A 85 -33.06 32.98 34.25
C GLU A 85 -33.66 34.32 33.83
N LEU A 86 -34.08 34.44 32.58
CA LEU A 86 -34.70 35.65 32.05
C LEU A 86 -36.05 35.92 32.74
N GLN A 87 -36.82 34.88 33.05
CA GLN A 87 -38.02 34.99 33.87
C GLN A 87 -37.72 35.41 35.31
N LYS A 88 -36.67 34.87 35.93
CA LYS A 88 -36.19 35.30 37.27
C LYS A 88 -35.78 36.77 37.26
N TRP A 89 -35.07 37.23 36.23
CA TRP A 89 -34.72 38.64 36.05
C TRP A 89 -35.94 39.54 35.86
N ARG A 90 -36.90 39.14 35.02
CA ARG A 90 -38.18 39.85 34.86
C ARG A 90 -38.95 39.94 36.17
N LYS A 91 -38.95 38.88 36.99
CA LYS A 91 -39.57 38.87 38.32
C LYS A 91 -38.86 39.84 39.27
N LYS A 92 -37.53 39.79 39.38
CA LYS A 92 -36.74 40.74 40.19
C LYS A 92 -37.00 42.20 39.79
N LEU A 93 -37.14 42.46 38.49
CA LEU A 93 -37.43 43.80 38.00
C LEU A 93 -38.82 44.29 38.46
N ARG A 94 -39.83 43.42 38.41
CA ARG A 94 -41.17 43.70 38.92
C ARG A 94 -41.17 43.92 40.43
N ASP A 95 -40.45 43.08 41.18
CA ASP A 95 -40.35 43.19 42.64
C ASP A 95 -39.69 44.52 43.03
N ARG A 96 -38.62 44.93 42.34
CA ARG A 96 -37.95 46.21 42.55
C ARG A 96 -38.84 47.42 42.20
N GLN A 97 -39.66 47.31 41.15
CA GLN A 97 -40.65 48.35 40.83
C GLN A 97 -41.72 48.48 41.92
N LEU A 98 -42.17 47.36 42.51
CA LEU A 98 -43.09 47.36 43.64
C LEU A 98 -42.45 47.97 44.89
N GLU A 99 -41.19 47.64 45.18
CA GLU A 99 -40.42 48.25 46.28
C GLU A 99 -40.25 49.76 46.08
N ASP A 100 -39.94 50.23 44.87
CA ASP A 100 -39.82 51.66 44.56
C ASP A 100 -41.16 52.40 44.70
N GLU A 101 -42.27 51.78 44.30
CA GLU A 101 -43.63 52.30 44.51
C GLU A 101 -44.00 52.36 46.00
N GLU A 102 -43.66 51.34 46.77
CA GLU A 102 -43.85 51.32 48.24
C GLU A 102 -42.96 52.36 48.93
N PHE A 103 -41.71 52.52 48.49
CA PHE A 103 -40.78 53.53 49.01
C PHE A 103 -41.27 54.95 48.72
N LYS A 104 -41.80 55.22 47.52
CA LYS A 104 -42.45 56.49 47.18
C LYS A 104 -43.71 56.74 48.02
N LYS A 105 -44.56 55.72 48.23
CA LYS A 105 -45.70 55.80 49.16
C LYS A 105 -45.26 56.07 50.61
N GLY A 106 -44.13 55.51 51.03
CA GLY A 106 -43.54 55.70 52.35
C GLY A 106 -42.98 57.12 52.58
N GLN A 107 -42.34 57.71 51.57
CA GLN A 107 -41.84 59.09 51.67
C GLN A 107 -42.96 60.14 51.70
N MET A 108 -44.07 59.91 50.99
CA MET A 108 -45.23 60.82 51.01
C MET A 108 -45.98 60.88 52.36
N LYS A 109 -45.62 60.03 53.35
CA LYS A 109 -46.22 60.04 54.70
C LYS A 109 -45.43 60.82 55.75
N LYS A 110 -44.27 61.39 55.43
CA LYS A 110 -43.52 62.24 56.38
C LYS A 110 -43.93 63.71 56.19
N LYS A 111 -44.82 64.21 57.05
CA LYS A 111 -45.14 65.64 57.16
C LYS A 111 -43.91 66.43 57.66
N PRO A 112 -43.75 67.73 57.29
CA PRO A 112 -42.68 68.57 57.83
C PRO A 112 -42.85 68.80 59.33
N VAL A 113 -41.75 68.71 60.07
CA VAL A 113 -41.65 68.99 61.52
C VAL A 113 -41.70 70.52 61.74
N PRO A 114 -42.58 71.06 62.61
CA PRO A 114 -42.53 72.46 63.01
C PRO A 114 -41.46 72.68 64.10
N LEU A 115 -40.61 73.68 63.90
CA LEU A 115 -39.68 74.19 64.91
C LEU A 115 -40.45 74.97 66.00
N SER A 116 -40.62 74.36 67.17
CA SER A 116 -41.19 75.01 68.36
C SER A 116 -40.08 75.61 69.24
N ARG A 117 -40.20 76.90 69.58
CA ARG A 117 -39.41 77.62 70.60
C ARG A 117 -39.65 77.05 72.01
N PRO A 118 -38.67 77.10 72.93
CA PRO A 118 -38.87 76.70 74.32
C PRO A 118 -39.26 77.85 75.27
N ASN A 119 -40.29 77.57 76.08
CA ASN A 119 -40.51 77.86 77.51
C ASN A 119 -39.98 79.15 78.15
N SER A 120 -40.83 79.84 78.93
CA SER A 120 -40.90 79.59 80.40
C SER A 120 -41.91 80.51 81.10
N ALA A 121 -42.78 79.90 81.90
CA ALA A 121 -43.66 80.55 82.85
C ALA A 121 -42.98 80.66 84.22
N GLY A 122 -43.25 81.78 84.92
CA GLY A 122 -43.39 81.81 86.38
C GLY A 122 -42.18 82.28 87.19
N GLN A 123 -42.28 83.47 87.78
CA GLN A 123 -42.04 83.71 89.21
C GLN A 123 -42.52 85.12 89.62
N LYS A 124 -43.18 85.22 90.78
CA LYS A 124 -43.83 86.41 91.32
C LYS A 124 -42.87 87.26 92.16
N THR A 125 -42.88 88.59 91.91
CA THR A 125 -42.83 89.79 92.80
C THR A 125 -41.84 89.85 93.99
N PRO A 126 -41.18 91.01 94.26
CA PRO A 126 -41.80 92.35 94.50
C PRO A 126 -41.51 93.35 93.36
N SER A 127 -42.45 93.95 92.63
CA SER A 127 -43.73 94.65 92.94
C SER A 127 -43.56 95.95 93.72
N GLU A 128 -43.01 96.98 93.07
CA GLU A 128 -43.62 98.31 92.88
C GLU A 128 -42.61 99.28 92.26
N GLU A 129 -41.32 99.15 92.57
CA GLU A 129 -40.26 100.03 92.04
C GLU A 129 -40.00 99.82 90.54
N MET A 130 -39.96 98.57 90.08
CA MET A 130 -39.78 98.26 88.66
C MET A 130 -41.01 98.63 87.82
N ALA A 131 -42.21 98.66 88.42
CA ALA A 131 -43.42 99.12 87.73
C ALA A 131 -43.43 100.64 87.57
N MET A 132 -42.93 101.38 88.57
CA MET A 132 -42.72 102.83 88.48
C MET A 132 -41.59 103.18 87.48
N GLU A 133 -40.52 102.39 87.43
CA GLU A 133 -39.43 102.55 86.45
C GLU A 133 -39.90 102.23 85.02
N LEU A 134 -40.67 101.15 84.83
CA LEU A 134 -41.26 100.81 83.54
C LEU A 134 -42.31 101.84 83.11
N LYS A 135 -43.08 102.41 84.03
CA LYS A 135 -44.00 103.51 83.73
C LYS A 135 -43.24 104.78 83.34
N ARG A 136 -42.16 105.15 84.04
CA ARG A 136 -41.27 106.26 83.63
C ARG A 136 -40.64 106.03 82.25
N LYS A 137 -40.21 104.80 81.94
CA LYS A 137 -39.67 104.46 80.60
C LYS A 137 -40.76 104.45 79.54
N HIS A 138 -41.95 103.98 79.86
CA HIS A 138 -43.09 104.03 78.95
C HIS A 138 -43.48 105.49 78.69
N ASP A 139 -43.60 106.32 79.72
CA ASP A 139 -43.91 107.74 79.60
C ASP A 139 -42.79 108.46 78.83
N ALA A 140 -41.51 108.18 79.07
CA ALA A 140 -40.39 108.75 78.30
C ALA A 140 -40.36 108.27 76.83
N VAL A 141 -40.72 107.02 76.55
CA VAL A 141 -40.90 106.53 75.17
C VAL A 141 -42.10 107.18 74.52
N THR A 142 -43.18 107.40 75.26
CA THR A 142 -44.40 108.05 74.76
C THR A 142 -44.14 109.52 74.49
N ASP A 143 -43.42 110.22 75.38
CA ASP A 143 -42.96 111.60 75.18
C ASP A 143 -42.00 111.70 74.00
N ARG A 144 -41.04 110.78 73.87
CA ARG A 144 -40.15 110.73 72.70
C ARG A 144 -40.89 110.40 71.41
N GLU A 145 -41.92 109.56 71.47
CA GLU A 145 -42.78 109.25 70.31
C GLU A 145 -43.68 110.43 69.97
N ILE A 146 -44.19 111.18 70.96
CA ILE A 146 -44.93 112.43 70.78
C ILE A 146 -43.98 113.48 70.18
N GLU A 147 -42.75 113.62 70.67
CA GLU A 147 -41.72 114.51 70.11
C GLU A 147 -41.33 114.10 68.70
N LEU A 148 -41.15 112.81 68.41
CA LEU A 148 -40.86 112.31 67.06
C LEU A 148 -42.06 112.55 66.14
N ARG A 149 -43.30 112.33 66.60
CA ARG A 149 -44.51 112.64 65.84
C ARG A 149 -44.65 114.15 65.62
N LEU A 150 -44.35 114.98 66.61
CA LEU A 150 -44.32 116.43 66.49
C LEU A 150 -43.19 116.90 65.57
N HIS A 151 -42.02 116.26 65.58
CA HIS A 151 -40.89 116.57 64.70
C HIS A 151 -41.17 116.13 63.25
N VAL A 152 -41.79 114.96 63.05
CA VAL A 152 -42.31 114.52 61.74
C VAL A 152 -43.42 115.45 61.26
N ARG A 153 -44.31 115.90 62.16
CA ARG A 153 -45.38 116.86 61.86
C ARG A 153 -44.86 118.29 61.60
N SER A 154 -43.80 118.70 62.29
CA SER A 154 -43.10 119.99 62.10
C SER A 154 -42.31 120.00 60.80
N LYS A 155 -41.63 118.89 60.46
CA LYS A 155 -40.97 118.70 59.16
C LYS A 155 -41.94 118.49 58.00
N SER A 156 -43.23 118.24 58.26
CA SER A 156 -44.28 118.12 57.24
C SER A 156 -45.17 119.36 57.09
N CYS A 157 -44.81 120.50 57.71
CA CYS A 157 -45.57 121.75 57.64
C CYS A 157 -45.46 122.53 56.30
N ASP A 158 -44.90 121.95 55.24
CA ASP A 158 -45.15 122.42 53.88
C ASP A 158 -45.57 121.24 52.96
N PRO A 159 -46.88 121.06 52.73
CA PRO A 159 -47.42 119.94 51.95
C PRO A 159 -46.84 119.82 50.54
N LYS A 160 -46.28 120.92 49.98
CA LYS A 160 -45.68 120.93 48.65
C LYS A 160 -44.27 120.33 48.63
N GLN A 161 -43.44 120.58 49.65
CA GLN A 161 -42.07 120.06 49.68
C GLN A 161 -42.01 118.57 50.00
N ALA A 162 -42.85 118.07 50.91
CA ALA A 162 -42.91 116.65 51.25
C ALA A 162 -43.32 115.79 50.04
N LYS A 163 -44.34 116.22 49.29
CA LYS A 163 -44.75 115.55 48.04
C LYS A 163 -43.65 115.54 46.98
N GLN A 164 -42.87 116.62 46.86
CA GLN A 164 -41.76 116.68 45.91
C GLN A 164 -40.57 115.78 46.31
N TYR A 165 -40.34 115.59 47.62
CA TYR A 165 -39.28 114.70 48.09
C TYR A 165 -39.66 113.23 47.91
N GLU A 166 -40.89 112.85 48.27
CA GLU A 166 -41.42 111.51 48.01
C GLU A 166 -41.47 111.18 46.52
N MET A 167 -41.82 112.15 45.67
CA MET A 167 -41.76 111.99 44.22
C MET A 167 -40.32 111.72 43.74
N ARG A 168 -39.34 112.51 44.19
CA ARG A 168 -37.92 112.31 43.84
C ARG A 168 -37.34 111.00 44.37
N GLU A 169 -37.73 110.55 45.56
CA GLU A 169 -37.35 109.24 46.09
C GLU A 169 -37.98 108.10 45.29
N ARG A 170 -39.24 108.21 44.90
CA ARG A 170 -39.88 107.22 44.00
C ARG A 170 -39.24 107.21 42.62
N GLU A 171 -38.87 108.36 42.08
CA GLU A 171 -38.14 108.46 40.81
C GLU A 171 -36.77 107.78 40.91
N ARG A 172 -35.96 108.12 41.92
CA ARG A 172 -34.62 107.51 42.14
C ARG A 172 -34.68 106.01 42.40
N SER A 173 -35.65 105.54 43.18
CA SER A 173 -35.83 104.10 43.44
C SER A 173 -36.37 103.36 42.21
N SER A 174 -37.21 104.01 41.40
CA SER A 174 -37.66 103.45 40.13
C SER A 174 -36.53 103.38 39.10
N GLU A 175 -35.67 104.40 39.04
CA GLU A 175 -34.45 104.44 38.22
C GLU A 175 -33.47 103.34 38.66
N SER A 176 -33.14 103.25 39.95
CA SER A 176 -32.28 102.18 40.48
C SER A 176 -32.87 100.78 40.25
N SER A 177 -34.19 100.60 40.41
CA SER A 177 -34.84 99.32 40.13
C SER A 177 -34.84 98.99 38.64
N TRP A 178 -34.84 99.99 37.76
CA TRP A 178 -34.71 99.79 36.32
C TRP A 178 -33.27 99.42 35.95
N ASP A 179 -32.29 100.06 36.55
CA ASP A 179 -30.87 99.73 36.36
C ASP A 179 -30.56 98.30 36.84
N ASP A 180 -31.05 97.91 38.02
CA ASP A 180 -30.92 96.54 38.54
C ASP A 180 -31.58 95.51 37.61
N ARG A 181 -32.78 95.80 37.07
CA ARG A 181 -33.44 94.92 36.10
C ARG A 181 -32.69 94.83 34.77
N MET A 182 -32.08 95.93 34.32
CA MET A 182 -31.29 95.94 33.10
C MET A 182 -29.97 95.19 33.27
N GLU A 183 -29.35 95.27 34.44
CA GLU A 183 -28.15 94.52 34.80
C GLU A 183 -28.44 93.03 34.99
N GLU A 184 -29.55 92.69 35.67
CA GLU A 184 -30.02 91.30 35.78
C GLU A 184 -30.29 90.72 34.39
N LYS A 185 -30.98 91.46 33.51
CA LYS A 185 -31.24 91.04 32.13
C LYS A 185 -29.94 90.85 31.34
N LYS A 186 -28.98 91.78 31.43
CA LYS A 186 -27.65 91.64 30.80
C LYS A 186 -26.91 90.41 31.32
N SER A 187 -26.96 90.15 32.63
CA SER A 187 -26.32 88.99 33.26
C SER A 187 -26.99 87.67 32.86
N ALA A 188 -28.32 87.66 32.72
CA ALA A 188 -29.09 86.50 32.28
C ALA A 188 -28.83 86.21 30.80
N ASP A 189 -28.79 87.24 29.95
CA ASP A 189 -28.44 87.13 28.54
C ASP A 189 -26.98 86.67 28.37
N GLN A 190 -26.06 87.16 29.19
CA GLN A 190 -24.67 86.73 29.20
C GLN A 190 -24.54 85.26 29.61
N LYS A 191 -25.19 84.83 30.70
CA LYS A 191 -25.23 83.42 31.11
C LYS A 191 -25.87 82.52 30.05
N ARG A 192 -26.88 83.03 29.32
CA ARG A 192 -27.51 82.30 28.22
C ARG A 192 -26.54 82.12 27.05
N ARG A 193 -25.78 83.16 26.69
CA ARG A 193 -24.74 83.10 25.66
C ARG A 193 -23.62 82.12 26.04
N GLU A 194 -23.10 82.23 27.26
CA GLU A 194 -22.06 81.32 27.76
C GLU A 194 -22.53 79.85 27.78
N ARG A 195 -23.79 79.60 28.17
CA ARG A 195 -24.38 78.25 28.09
C ARG A 195 -24.51 77.75 26.66
N SER A 196 -24.97 78.59 25.72
CA SER A 196 -25.07 78.19 24.31
C SER A 196 -23.70 77.95 23.68
N GLU A 197 -22.69 78.76 24.01
CA GLU A 197 -21.32 78.56 23.53
C GLU A 197 -20.69 77.30 24.13
N HIS A 198 -20.93 77.03 25.42
CA HIS A 198 -20.47 75.80 26.05
C HIS A 198 -21.15 74.56 25.46
N GLU A 199 -22.46 74.62 25.23
CA GLU A 199 -23.21 73.56 24.57
C GLU A 199 -22.76 73.34 23.12
N GLN A 200 -22.47 74.43 22.39
CA GLN A 200 -21.89 74.37 21.05
C GLN A 200 -20.52 73.70 21.07
N ARG A 201 -19.62 74.07 21.99
CA ARG A 201 -18.30 73.43 22.13
C ARG A 201 -18.41 71.94 22.45
N LEU A 202 -19.32 71.56 23.35
CA LEU A 202 -19.56 70.15 23.67
C LEU A 202 -20.13 69.39 22.46
N SER A 203 -21.00 70.01 21.67
CA SER A 203 -21.52 69.45 20.43
C SER A 203 -20.43 69.27 19.36
N GLU A 204 -19.57 70.29 19.20
CA GLU A 204 -18.43 70.25 18.28
C GLU A 204 -17.40 69.17 18.70
N GLU A 205 -17.08 69.07 19.99
CA GLU A 205 -16.19 68.05 20.55
C GLU A 205 -16.76 66.64 20.36
N ARG A 206 -18.06 66.43 20.60
CA ARG A 206 -18.74 65.16 20.31
C ARG A 206 -18.67 64.82 18.82
N SER A 207 -18.96 65.79 17.95
CA SER A 207 -18.89 65.58 16.49
C SER A 207 -17.47 65.26 16.03
N ALA A 208 -16.45 65.85 16.66
CA ALA A 208 -15.05 65.57 16.37
C ALA A 208 -14.66 64.17 16.85
N ALA A 209 -15.06 63.80 18.07
CA ALA A 209 -14.85 62.46 18.61
C ALA A 209 -15.52 61.38 17.75
N ASP A 210 -16.76 61.62 17.30
CA ASP A 210 -17.47 60.71 16.39
C ASP A 210 -16.75 60.56 15.05
N ARG A 211 -16.25 61.67 14.47
CA ARG A 211 -15.44 61.62 13.23
C ARG A 211 -14.15 60.81 13.42
N PHE A 212 -13.43 61.01 14.53
CA PHE A 212 -12.22 60.24 14.82
C PHE A 212 -12.53 58.75 15.01
N ALA A 213 -13.58 58.42 15.77
CA ALA A 213 -14.00 57.03 15.97
C ALA A 213 -14.37 56.34 14.66
N GLU A 214 -15.04 57.04 13.74
CA GLU A 214 -15.41 56.47 12.44
C GLU A 214 -14.18 56.28 11.52
N VAL A 215 -13.23 57.21 11.54
CA VAL A 215 -11.95 57.06 10.81
C VAL A 215 -11.15 55.87 11.35
N GLU A 216 -11.07 55.67 12.66
CA GLU A 216 -10.41 54.50 13.24
C GLU A 216 -11.11 53.19 12.90
N LYS A 217 -12.45 53.16 12.89
CA LYS A 217 -13.21 51.98 12.41
C LYS A 217 -12.92 51.70 10.93
N HIS A 218 -12.85 52.74 10.10
CA HIS A 218 -12.50 52.57 8.69
C HIS A 218 -11.08 52.05 8.51
N ARG A 219 -10.11 52.58 9.27
CA ARG A 219 -8.72 52.12 9.23
C ARG A 219 -8.60 50.67 9.68
N THR A 220 -9.22 50.29 10.80
CA THR A 220 -9.21 48.90 11.29
C THR A 220 -9.90 47.93 10.32
N ARG A 221 -10.97 48.35 9.63
CA ARG A 221 -11.59 47.55 8.56
C ARG A 221 -10.66 47.40 7.35
N GLN A 222 -9.97 48.46 6.95
CA GLN A 222 -9.00 48.41 5.84
C GLN A 222 -7.81 47.51 6.18
N ASP A 223 -7.25 47.63 7.39
CA ASP A 223 -6.13 46.80 7.85
C ASP A 223 -6.53 45.32 7.89
N ARG A 224 -7.73 45.00 8.39
CA ARG A 224 -8.27 43.62 8.36
C ARG A 224 -8.48 43.12 6.93
N ALA A 225 -9.01 43.95 6.03
CA ALA A 225 -9.19 43.59 4.63
C ALA A 225 -7.86 43.34 3.92
N ALA A 226 -6.82 44.13 4.24
CA ALA A 226 -5.46 43.93 3.73
C ALA A 226 -4.86 42.61 4.25
N GLN A 227 -4.99 42.32 5.54
CA GLN A 227 -4.54 41.05 6.13
C GLN A 227 -5.20 39.84 5.46
N LEU A 228 -6.52 39.86 5.31
CA LEU A 228 -7.26 38.78 4.64
C LEU A 228 -6.85 38.61 3.17
N LYS A 229 -6.52 39.71 2.48
CA LYS A 229 -6.02 39.67 1.12
C LYS A 229 -4.63 39.02 1.05
N ASP A 230 -3.73 39.37 1.95
CA ASP A 230 -2.38 38.81 2.01
C ASP A 230 -2.43 37.31 2.37
N GLU A 231 -3.28 36.92 3.32
CA GLU A 231 -3.56 35.51 3.65
C GLU A 231 -4.11 34.74 2.44
N LEU A 232 -5.06 35.33 1.70
CA LEU A 232 -5.61 34.72 0.49
C LEU A 232 -4.52 34.55 -0.58
N ILE A 233 -3.69 35.56 -0.82
CA ILE A 233 -2.55 35.48 -1.76
C ILE A 233 -1.58 34.37 -1.33
N GLY A 234 -1.26 34.27 -0.05
CA GLY A 234 -0.44 33.19 0.50
C GLY A 234 -1.05 31.81 0.24
N SER A 235 -2.34 31.65 0.52
CA SER A 235 -3.06 30.38 0.30
C SER A 235 -3.08 29.97 -1.19
N VAL A 236 -3.26 30.92 -2.11
CA VAL A 236 -3.24 30.68 -3.55
C VAL A 236 -1.84 30.29 -4.02
N ALA A 237 -0.79 30.95 -3.50
CA ALA A 237 0.59 30.59 -3.80
C ALA A 237 0.93 29.17 -3.32
N GLU A 238 0.47 28.79 -2.12
CA GLU A 238 0.63 27.42 -1.61
C GLU A 238 -0.11 26.40 -2.48
N LEU A 239 -1.34 26.67 -2.90
CA LEU A 239 -2.10 25.80 -3.79
C LEU A 239 -1.40 25.63 -5.14
N LYS A 240 -0.86 26.71 -5.69
CA LYS A 240 -0.07 26.66 -6.93
C LYS A 240 1.18 25.79 -6.76
N ASN A 241 1.94 26.00 -5.69
CA ASN A 241 3.12 25.17 -5.38
C ASN A 241 2.77 23.69 -5.21
N ARG A 242 1.61 23.37 -4.62
CA ARG A 242 1.11 21.99 -4.52
C ARG A 242 0.75 21.43 -5.89
N SER A 243 0.09 22.22 -6.74
CA SER A 243 -0.21 21.84 -8.12
C SER A 243 1.05 21.53 -8.92
N ASP A 244 2.05 22.41 -8.87
CA ASP A 244 3.32 22.24 -9.58
C ASP A 244 4.05 20.96 -9.14
N ARG A 245 4.04 20.65 -7.83
CA ARG A 245 4.59 19.39 -7.29
C ARG A 245 3.81 18.17 -7.78
N CYS A 246 2.49 18.24 -7.85
CA CYS A 246 1.67 17.15 -8.39
C CYS A 246 1.98 16.89 -9.88
N ASP A 247 2.18 17.95 -10.66
CA ASP A 247 2.52 17.81 -12.08
C ASP A 247 3.94 17.27 -12.29
N GLU A 248 4.89 17.64 -11.44
CA GLU A 248 6.23 17.03 -11.43
C GLU A 248 6.19 15.55 -11.07
N LEU A 249 5.42 15.18 -10.05
CA LEU A 249 5.24 13.76 -9.68
C LEU A 249 4.62 12.95 -10.81
N LYS A 250 3.62 13.49 -11.52
CA LYS A 250 3.04 12.84 -12.70
C LYS A 250 4.06 12.66 -13.82
N ARG A 251 4.94 13.65 -14.05
CA ARG A 251 6.03 13.52 -15.04
C ARG A 251 6.98 12.41 -14.65
N LEU A 252 7.41 12.37 -13.40
CA LEU A 252 8.28 11.31 -12.90
C LEU A 252 7.62 9.93 -13.00
N GLU A 253 6.36 9.79 -12.62
CA GLU A 253 5.60 8.55 -12.76
C GLU A 253 5.54 8.08 -14.22
N SER A 254 5.25 9.00 -15.16
CA SER A 254 5.25 8.66 -16.59
C SER A 254 6.63 8.21 -17.10
N ALA A 255 7.71 8.82 -16.61
CA ALA A 255 9.07 8.42 -16.94
C ALA A 255 9.43 7.04 -16.37
N TYR A 256 9.01 6.74 -15.13
CA TYR A 256 9.19 5.44 -14.51
C TYR A 256 8.43 4.33 -15.24
N LEU A 257 7.19 4.58 -15.64
CA LEU A 257 6.40 3.63 -16.43
C LEU A 257 7.06 3.35 -17.78
N SER A 258 7.53 4.39 -18.48
CA SER A 258 8.26 4.21 -19.74
C SER A 258 9.56 3.41 -19.56
N LEU A 259 10.30 3.65 -18.48
CA LEU A 259 11.50 2.87 -18.16
C LEU A 259 11.16 1.42 -17.84
N GLN A 260 10.07 1.17 -17.11
CA GLN A 260 9.59 -0.17 -16.81
C GLN A 260 9.27 -0.94 -18.10
N ASP A 261 8.53 -0.33 -19.03
CA ASP A 261 8.20 -0.94 -20.32
C ASP A 261 9.48 -1.32 -21.10
N GLN A 262 10.49 -0.43 -21.10
CA GLN A 262 11.79 -0.70 -21.74
C GLN A 262 12.54 -1.87 -21.09
N VAL A 263 12.53 -1.96 -19.76
CA VAL A 263 13.16 -3.07 -19.03
C VAL A 263 12.43 -4.38 -19.34
N GLU A 264 11.10 -4.38 -19.39
CA GLU A 264 10.30 -5.56 -19.75
C GLU A 264 10.56 -6.01 -21.19
N ASP A 265 10.76 -5.07 -22.13
CA ASP A 265 11.19 -5.37 -23.50
C ASP A 265 12.58 -6.04 -23.53
N GLU A 266 13.55 -5.51 -22.79
CA GLU A 266 14.91 -6.09 -22.72
C GLU A 266 14.92 -7.46 -22.05
N VAL A 267 14.11 -7.67 -21.01
CA VAL A 267 13.92 -8.99 -20.39
C VAL A 267 13.36 -9.98 -21.40
N ARG A 268 12.33 -9.61 -22.17
CA ARG A 268 11.77 -10.46 -23.24
C ARG A 268 12.82 -10.80 -24.30
N LYS A 269 13.64 -9.83 -24.73
CA LYS A 269 14.74 -10.08 -25.67
C LYS A 269 15.78 -11.05 -25.09
N ASN A 270 16.16 -10.87 -23.83
CA ASN A 270 17.12 -11.75 -23.16
C ASN A 270 16.59 -13.18 -23.02
N GLU A 271 15.32 -13.37 -22.65
CA GLU A 271 14.71 -14.70 -22.62
C GLU A 271 14.72 -15.39 -23.98
N GLN A 272 14.46 -14.66 -25.07
CA GLN A 272 14.55 -15.22 -26.42
C GLN A 272 15.98 -15.63 -26.78
N LEU A 273 16.98 -14.84 -26.39
CA LEU A 273 18.38 -15.18 -26.57
C LEU A 273 18.78 -16.43 -25.77
N GLU A 274 18.36 -16.54 -24.51
CA GLU A 274 18.60 -17.73 -23.70
C GLU A 274 17.93 -18.98 -24.29
N ARG A 275 16.70 -18.88 -24.79
CA ARG A 275 16.05 -19.98 -25.52
C ARG A 275 16.86 -20.41 -26.74
N LYS A 276 17.39 -19.46 -27.53
CA LYS A 276 18.26 -19.75 -28.68
C LYS A 276 19.57 -20.42 -28.27
N LYS A 277 20.21 -19.96 -27.17
CA LYS A 277 21.42 -20.60 -26.63
C LYS A 277 21.15 -22.03 -26.20
N VAL A 278 20.07 -22.28 -25.45
CA VAL A 278 19.66 -23.63 -25.03
C VAL A 278 19.40 -24.53 -26.23
N GLN A 279 18.70 -24.03 -27.25
CA GLN A 279 18.47 -24.77 -28.50
C GLN A 279 19.79 -25.10 -29.21
N SER A 280 20.70 -24.14 -29.34
CA SER A 280 22.03 -24.37 -29.94
C SER A 280 22.84 -25.41 -29.16
N LEU A 281 22.82 -25.37 -27.83
CA LEU A 281 23.48 -26.36 -26.98
C LEU A 281 22.85 -27.75 -27.13
N SER A 282 21.52 -27.83 -27.26
CA SER A 282 20.81 -29.09 -27.48
C SER A 282 21.17 -29.72 -28.83
N ARG A 283 21.25 -28.90 -29.89
CA ARG A 283 21.71 -29.29 -31.23
C ARG A 283 23.14 -29.81 -31.21
N ALA A 284 24.06 -29.06 -30.60
CA ALA A 284 25.45 -29.49 -30.44
C ALA A 284 25.59 -30.79 -29.63
N LYS A 285 24.76 -30.99 -28.60
CA LYS A 285 24.71 -32.25 -27.84
C LYS A 285 24.21 -33.41 -28.69
N ALA A 286 23.15 -33.21 -29.48
CA ALA A 286 22.63 -34.22 -30.40
C ALA A 286 23.66 -34.61 -31.46
N LEU A 287 24.33 -33.63 -32.08
CA LEU A 287 25.42 -33.87 -33.02
C LEU A 287 26.52 -34.74 -32.40
N ARG A 288 27.01 -34.37 -31.21
CA ARG A 288 28.03 -35.16 -30.49
C ARG A 288 27.57 -36.59 -30.25
N GLN A 289 26.31 -36.79 -29.85
CA GLN A 289 25.75 -38.13 -29.66
C GLN A 289 25.78 -38.93 -30.95
N TYR A 290 25.23 -38.40 -32.06
CA TYR A 290 25.21 -39.09 -33.35
C TYR A 290 26.61 -39.41 -33.87
N LEU A 291 27.55 -38.46 -33.79
CA LEU A 291 28.93 -38.70 -34.20
C LEU A 291 29.60 -39.78 -33.34
N THR A 292 29.35 -39.77 -32.03
CA THR A 292 29.94 -40.78 -31.12
C THR A 292 29.39 -42.17 -31.44
N THR A 293 28.08 -42.30 -31.65
CA THR A 293 27.46 -43.60 -32.00
C THR A 293 27.90 -44.07 -33.37
N LEU A 294 27.98 -43.17 -34.37
CA LEU A 294 28.49 -43.47 -35.71
C LEU A 294 29.93 -43.99 -35.66
N LYS A 295 30.82 -43.29 -34.95
CA LYS A 295 32.23 -43.68 -34.81
C LYS A 295 32.39 -45.01 -34.08
N GLN A 296 31.61 -45.22 -33.01
CA GLN A 296 31.65 -46.47 -32.26
C GLN A 296 31.20 -47.64 -33.15
N ARG A 297 30.09 -47.48 -33.87
CA ARG A 297 29.55 -48.53 -34.73
C ARG A 297 30.42 -48.81 -35.96
N SER A 298 31.02 -47.76 -36.53
CA SER A 298 32.05 -47.86 -37.58
C SER A 298 33.23 -48.73 -37.14
N LYS A 299 33.77 -48.49 -35.95
CA LYS A 299 34.84 -49.30 -35.36
C LYS A 299 34.41 -50.76 -35.16
N GLU A 300 33.21 -50.99 -34.65
CA GLU A 300 32.68 -52.36 -34.49
C GLU A 300 32.58 -53.10 -35.82
N VAL A 301 32.15 -52.43 -36.89
CA VAL A 301 32.07 -53.03 -38.23
C VAL A 301 33.45 -53.39 -38.76
N VAL A 302 34.47 -52.54 -38.56
CA VAL A 302 35.87 -52.86 -38.92
C VAL A 302 36.38 -54.08 -38.15
N GLU A 303 36.11 -54.17 -36.84
CA GLU A 303 36.49 -55.34 -36.05
C GLU A 303 35.77 -56.61 -36.53
N PHE A 304 34.47 -56.55 -36.84
CA PHE A 304 33.75 -57.68 -37.43
C PHE A 304 34.32 -58.12 -38.79
N LEU A 305 34.72 -57.17 -39.64
CA LEU A 305 35.38 -57.48 -40.92
C LEU A 305 36.71 -58.20 -40.71
N ARG A 306 37.49 -57.80 -39.69
CA ARG A 306 38.76 -58.46 -39.33
C ARG A 306 38.53 -59.86 -38.79
N GLU A 307 37.51 -60.06 -37.97
CA GLU A 307 37.10 -61.39 -37.48
C GLU A 307 36.64 -62.30 -38.62
N ASP A 308 35.79 -61.79 -39.53
CA ASP A 308 35.31 -62.51 -40.72
C ASP A 308 36.48 -62.91 -41.64
N ARG A 309 37.47 -62.01 -41.81
CA ARG A 309 38.70 -62.29 -42.58
C ARG A 309 39.56 -63.36 -41.90
N LYS A 310 39.74 -63.27 -40.58
CA LYS A 310 40.49 -64.27 -39.81
C LYS A 310 39.82 -65.65 -39.90
N LEU A 311 38.50 -65.69 -39.81
CA LEU A 311 37.73 -66.92 -39.98
C LEU A 311 37.92 -67.52 -41.39
N LEU A 312 37.89 -66.67 -42.42
CA LEU A 312 38.17 -67.08 -43.80
C LEU A 312 39.58 -67.67 -43.94
N ASP A 313 40.59 -67.03 -43.34
CA ASP A 313 41.98 -67.51 -43.34
C ASP A 313 42.14 -68.84 -42.59
N ASP A 314 41.52 -68.98 -41.42
CA ASP A 314 41.51 -70.21 -40.63
C ASP A 314 40.84 -71.37 -41.40
N LEU A 315 39.77 -71.08 -42.13
CA LEU A 315 39.05 -72.05 -42.96
C LEU A 315 39.89 -72.50 -44.15
N VAL A 316 40.58 -71.56 -44.82
CA VAL A 316 41.54 -71.86 -45.90
C VAL A 316 42.70 -72.73 -45.38
N LEU A 317 43.25 -72.42 -44.20
CA LEU A 317 44.29 -73.23 -43.58
C LEU A 317 43.82 -74.63 -43.24
N THR A 318 42.58 -74.76 -42.76
CA THR A 318 41.96 -76.06 -42.45
C THR A 318 41.79 -76.90 -43.71
N VAL A 319 41.23 -76.34 -44.78
CA VAL A 319 41.05 -77.02 -46.07
C VAL A 319 42.40 -77.46 -46.67
N ARG A 320 43.45 -76.62 -46.56
CA ARG A 320 44.80 -76.96 -47.04
C ARG A 320 45.46 -78.10 -46.25
N ARG A 321 45.26 -78.17 -44.93
CA ARG A 321 45.82 -79.23 -44.07
C ARG A 321 45.17 -80.60 -44.29
N SER A 322 43.93 -80.64 -44.73
CA SER A 322 43.17 -81.88 -44.93
C SER A 322 43.53 -82.66 -46.21
N ASN A 323 44.56 -82.26 -46.98
CA ASN A 323 44.91 -82.81 -48.31
C ASN A 323 43.77 -82.81 -49.36
N ALA A 324 42.62 -82.19 -49.07
CA ALA A 324 41.55 -81.92 -50.03
C ALA A 324 41.91 -80.83 -51.05
N SER A 325 43.09 -80.20 -50.92
CA SER A 325 43.54 -79.08 -51.75
C SER A 325 43.83 -79.44 -53.21
N ALA A 326 44.01 -80.73 -53.55
CA ALA A 326 44.33 -81.16 -54.91
C ALA A 326 43.12 -81.20 -55.86
N SER A 327 41.88 -81.24 -55.35
CA SER A 327 40.66 -81.34 -56.17
C SER A 327 39.74 -80.11 -56.11
N VAL A 328 40.13 -79.06 -55.39
CA VAL A 328 39.18 -78.03 -54.94
C VAL A 328 39.49 -76.63 -55.48
N ASN A 329 38.66 -76.14 -56.40
CA ASN A 329 38.69 -74.77 -56.94
C ASN A 329 37.95 -73.76 -56.03
N LEU A 330 38.26 -73.72 -54.73
CA LEU A 330 37.70 -72.72 -53.80
C LEU A 330 38.41 -71.36 -53.87
N GLY A 331 39.58 -71.29 -54.50
CA GLY A 331 40.42 -70.07 -54.54
C GLY A 331 39.66 -68.83 -55.00
N ASN A 332 38.94 -68.93 -56.12
CA ASN A 332 38.19 -67.80 -56.68
C ASN A 332 37.08 -67.28 -55.76
N MET A 333 36.48 -68.12 -54.91
CA MET A 333 35.43 -67.69 -53.98
C MET A 333 36.03 -67.03 -52.72
N VAL A 334 37.13 -67.60 -52.22
CA VAL A 334 37.92 -67.05 -51.11
C VAL A 334 38.50 -65.68 -51.50
N ASP A 335 39.11 -65.57 -52.68
CA ASP A 335 39.71 -64.32 -53.16
C ASP A 335 38.65 -63.22 -53.35
N LYS A 336 37.47 -63.58 -53.90
CA LYS A 336 36.34 -62.64 -54.02
C LYS A 336 35.84 -62.15 -52.66
N LEU A 337 35.74 -63.02 -51.66
CA LEU A 337 35.33 -62.65 -50.30
C LEU A 337 36.38 -61.77 -49.62
N ARG A 338 37.66 -62.10 -49.78
CA ARG A 338 38.78 -61.31 -49.26
C ARG A 338 38.81 -59.91 -49.88
N ASP A 339 38.69 -59.80 -51.20
CA ASP A 339 38.61 -58.52 -51.92
C ASP A 339 37.36 -57.70 -51.52
N MET A 340 36.26 -58.35 -51.16
CA MET A 340 35.08 -57.65 -50.64
C MET A 340 35.34 -57.09 -49.23
N TYR A 341 35.96 -57.87 -48.34
CA TYR A 341 36.25 -57.43 -46.98
C TYR A 341 37.27 -56.28 -46.96
N ASP A 342 38.32 -56.36 -47.78
CA ASP A 342 39.32 -55.30 -47.92
C ASP A 342 38.67 -53.98 -48.39
N ARG A 343 37.80 -54.05 -49.41
CA ARG A 343 37.04 -52.88 -49.88
C ARG A 343 36.12 -52.29 -48.81
N TYR A 344 35.42 -53.13 -48.04
CA TYR A 344 34.55 -52.64 -46.97
C TYR A 344 35.34 -52.03 -45.80
N GLU A 345 36.53 -52.56 -45.48
CA GLU A 345 37.41 -51.99 -44.43
C GLU A 345 37.97 -50.63 -44.87
N GLU A 346 38.39 -50.49 -46.13
CA GLU A 346 38.86 -49.22 -46.69
C GLU A 346 37.76 -48.15 -46.74
N ASP A 347 36.56 -48.52 -47.23
CA ASP A 347 35.38 -47.63 -47.26
C ASP A 347 35.03 -47.13 -45.85
N GLU A 348 35.02 -48.02 -44.85
CA GLU A 348 34.68 -47.67 -43.48
C GLU A 348 35.77 -46.79 -42.82
N SER A 349 37.05 -47.02 -43.17
CA SER A 349 38.18 -46.21 -42.72
C SER A 349 38.16 -44.79 -43.28
N GLN A 350 37.88 -44.63 -44.58
CA GLN A 350 37.70 -43.31 -45.20
C GLN A 350 36.51 -42.56 -44.60
N ARG A 351 35.44 -43.28 -44.27
CA ARG A 351 34.24 -42.71 -43.68
C ARG A 351 34.46 -42.24 -42.25
N LEU A 352 35.24 -42.97 -41.46
CA LEU A 352 35.62 -42.56 -40.10
C LEU A 352 36.35 -41.21 -40.13
N TYR A 353 37.18 -40.96 -41.15
CA TYR A 353 37.84 -39.68 -41.40
C TYR A 353 36.83 -38.57 -41.77
N LEU A 354 35.87 -38.87 -42.66
CA LEU A 354 34.84 -37.91 -43.07
C LEU A 354 33.89 -37.49 -41.92
N MET A 355 33.67 -38.37 -40.93
CA MET A 355 32.83 -38.06 -39.77
C MET A 355 33.34 -36.89 -38.91
N ASP A 356 34.62 -36.55 -38.98
CA ASP A 356 35.19 -35.44 -38.21
C ASP A 356 34.71 -34.06 -38.69
N PHE A 357 34.15 -33.97 -39.90
CA PHE A 357 33.76 -32.72 -40.55
C PHE A 357 32.25 -32.51 -40.70
N MET A 358 31.42 -33.36 -40.08
CA MET A 358 29.99 -33.42 -40.37
C MET A 358 29.09 -32.52 -39.51
N PHE A 359 28.01 -32.02 -40.12
CA PHE A 359 26.94 -31.25 -39.45
C PHE A 359 25.83 -32.15 -38.88
N GLU A 360 24.95 -31.59 -38.02
CA GLU A 360 23.93 -32.38 -37.27
C GLU A 360 22.93 -33.10 -38.18
N GLU A 361 22.36 -32.38 -39.15
CA GLU A 361 21.38 -32.96 -40.07
C GLU A 361 22.00 -34.04 -40.95
N GLU A 362 23.25 -33.84 -41.38
CA GLU A 362 24.03 -34.82 -42.12
C GLU A 362 24.33 -36.05 -41.24
N ALA A 363 24.72 -35.88 -39.98
CA ALA A 363 24.99 -36.97 -39.05
C ALA A 363 23.76 -37.80 -38.74
N ARG A 364 22.60 -37.17 -38.56
CA ARG A 364 21.33 -37.87 -38.32
C ARG A 364 20.87 -38.65 -39.55
N ASN A 365 20.92 -38.04 -40.73
CA ASN A 365 20.51 -38.70 -41.97
C ASN A 365 21.47 -39.84 -42.34
N MET A 366 22.78 -39.62 -42.15
CA MET A 366 23.79 -40.64 -42.37
C MET A 366 23.63 -41.80 -41.40
N TRP A 367 23.36 -41.59 -40.11
CA TRP A 367 23.10 -42.69 -39.18
C TRP A 367 22.02 -43.64 -39.69
N ARG A 368 20.86 -43.09 -40.07
CA ARG A 368 19.73 -43.90 -40.57
C ARG A 368 20.07 -44.65 -41.85
N SER A 369 20.71 -43.97 -42.80
CA SER A 369 21.08 -44.59 -44.08
C SER A 369 22.14 -45.68 -43.91
N GLN A 370 23.06 -45.52 -42.97
CA GLN A 370 24.18 -46.43 -42.79
C GLN A 370 23.81 -47.66 -41.98
N GLU A 371 22.88 -47.53 -41.05
CA GLU A 371 22.32 -48.68 -40.34
C GLU A 371 21.65 -49.68 -41.31
N GLU A 372 20.99 -49.18 -42.34
CA GLU A 372 20.44 -50.01 -43.43
C GLU A 372 21.53 -50.61 -44.32
N ARG A 373 22.60 -49.87 -44.59
CA ARG A 373 23.72 -50.34 -45.41
C ARG A 373 24.50 -51.45 -44.71
N TRP A 374 24.87 -51.24 -43.45
CA TRP A 374 25.52 -52.26 -42.63
C TRP A 374 24.69 -53.53 -42.50
N ARG A 375 23.36 -53.41 -42.40
CA ARG A 375 22.46 -54.59 -42.36
C ARG A 375 22.52 -55.39 -43.66
N ARG A 376 22.52 -54.70 -44.81
CA ARG A 376 22.66 -55.33 -46.13
C ARG A 376 24.03 -55.96 -46.32
N GLU A 377 25.09 -55.27 -45.96
CA GLU A 377 26.47 -55.78 -46.05
C GLU A 377 26.64 -57.02 -45.17
N HIS A 378 26.20 -56.99 -43.91
CA HIS A 378 26.23 -58.15 -43.03
C HIS A 378 25.47 -59.36 -43.63
N ALA A 379 24.29 -59.13 -44.23
CA ALA A 379 23.55 -60.20 -44.89
C ALA A 379 24.35 -60.82 -46.06
N LEU A 380 24.99 -59.99 -46.89
CA LEU A 380 25.83 -60.45 -47.99
C LEU A 380 27.07 -61.22 -47.50
N ARG A 381 27.75 -60.73 -46.44
CA ARG A 381 28.89 -61.43 -45.84
C ARG A 381 28.48 -62.81 -45.33
N LYS A 382 27.35 -62.87 -44.61
CA LYS A 382 26.79 -64.12 -44.10
C LYS A 382 26.46 -65.09 -45.23
N THR A 383 25.73 -64.66 -46.27
CA THR A 383 25.40 -65.51 -47.41
C THR A 383 26.67 -66.01 -48.11
N GLY A 384 27.66 -65.15 -48.33
CA GLY A 384 28.92 -65.55 -48.95
C GLY A 384 29.71 -66.59 -48.14
N MET A 385 29.74 -66.45 -46.80
CA MET A 385 30.33 -67.44 -45.91
C MET A 385 29.52 -68.75 -45.89
N ASP A 386 28.20 -68.68 -45.84
CA ASP A 386 27.30 -69.84 -45.87
C ASP A 386 27.48 -70.62 -47.18
N ASP A 387 27.56 -69.93 -48.32
CA ASP A 387 27.81 -70.54 -49.64
C ASP A 387 29.17 -71.25 -49.69
N LEU A 388 30.19 -70.66 -49.07
CA LEU A 388 31.52 -71.24 -48.97
C LEU A 388 31.52 -72.48 -48.05
N PHE A 389 30.79 -72.44 -46.92
CA PHE A 389 30.60 -73.61 -46.07
C PHE A 389 29.84 -74.74 -46.78
N ILE A 390 28.79 -74.41 -47.53
CA ILE A 390 28.04 -75.38 -48.36
C ILE A 390 28.98 -76.02 -49.37
N ALA A 391 29.77 -75.22 -50.10
CA ALA A 391 30.74 -75.71 -51.07
C ALA A 391 31.77 -76.66 -50.44
N ILE A 392 32.34 -76.31 -49.28
CA ILE A 392 33.29 -77.15 -48.53
C ILE A 392 32.62 -78.46 -48.07
N LYS A 393 31.38 -78.38 -47.57
CA LYS A 393 30.64 -79.53 -47.04
C LYS A 393 30.26 -80.51 -48.15
N SER A 394 29.70 -80.00 -49.26
CA SER A 394 29.35 -80.82 -50.42
C SER A 394 30.56 -81.54 -51.01
N GLN A 395 31.74 -80.89 -51.03
CA GLN A 395 32.96 -81.51 -51.56
C GLN A 395 33.58 -82.52 -50.58
N SER A 396 33.55 -82.26 -49.27
CA SER A 396 33.96 -83.25 -48.26
C SER A 396 33.11 -84.52 -48.29
N GLN A 397 31.82 -84.39 -48.65
CA GLN A 397 30.91 -85.52 -48.82
C GLN A 397 31.22 -86.30 -50.11
N LEU A 398 31.49 -85.61 -51.23
CA LEU A 398 31.87 -86.23 -52.50
C LEU A 398 33.19 -87.02 -52.42
N SER A 399 34.19 -86.51 -51.70
CA SER A 399 35.47 -87.22 -51.49
C SER A 399 35.34 -88.45 -50.57
N SER A 400 34.31 -88.49 -49.72
CA SER A 400 34.04 -89.62 -48.82
C SER A 400 33.34 -90.79 -49.54
N THR A 401 32.60 -90.51 -50.62
CA THR A 401 31.90 -91.53 -51.43
C THR A 401 32.79 -92.25 -52.45
N GLU A 402 33.99 -91.74 -52.77
CA GLU A 402 34.92 -92.40 -53.71
C GLU A 402 35.87 -93.41 -53.04
N GLN A 403 35.90 -93.53 -51.71
CA GLN A 403 36.84 -94.41 -50.99
C GLN A 403 36.26 -95.71 -50.43
N HIS A 404 34.99 -96.07 -50.67
CA HIS A 404 34.46 -97.40 -50.34
C HIS A 404 33.19 -97.74 -51.14
N PRO A 405 33.26 -98.62 -52.17
CA PRO A 405 32.13 -99.45 -52.52
C PRO A 405 32.12 -100.70 -51.62
N ASP A 406 30.93 -101.10 -51.21
CA ASP A 406 30.61 -102.36 -50.52
C ASP A 406 30.86 -102.43 -49.01
N TYR A 407 29.81 -102.12 -48.23
CA TYR A 407 29.34 -103.04 -47.20
C TYR A 407 27.88 -102.75 -46.79
N TYR A 408 27.01 -103.74 -47.02
CA TYR A 408 25.66 -103.83 -46.46
C TYR A 408 25.71 -104.04 -44.94
N GLY A 409 24.76 -103.46 -44.20
CA GLY A 409 24.53 -103.82 -42.81
C GLY A 409 23.36 -103.07 -42.19
N SER A 410 22.22 -103.75 -42.09
CA SER A 410 21.06 -103.39 -41.28
C SER A 410 21.45 -103.01 -39.84
N ASP A 411 20.74 -102.05 -39.24
CA ASP A 411 19.76 -102.37 -38.21
C ASP A 411 19.05 -101.10 -37.70
N ASP A 412 17.72 -101.14 -37.80
CA ASP A 412 16.80 -100.31 -37.06
C ASP A 412 16.84 -100.67 -35.57
N ASN A 413 17.19 -99.73 -34.69
CA ASN A 413 16.40 -99.39 -33.50
C ASN A 413 17.04 -98.32 -32.60
N ASN A 414 16.17 -97.41 -32.15
CA ASN A 414 16.16 -96.71 -30.86
C ASN A 414 17.43 -95.95 -30.40
N ASN A 415 17.37 -94.61 -30.38
CA ASN A 415 17.37 -93.91 -29.08
C ASN A 415 16.92 -92.43 -29.15
N GLU A 416 15.88 -92.16 -28.38
CA GLU A 416 15.52 -90.98 -27.59
C GLU A 416 16.19 -89.60 -27.84
N GLY A 417 15.33 -88.63 -28.19
CA GLY A 417 14.92 -87.62 -27.22
C GLY A 417 15.99 -86.70 -26.62
N VAL A 418 16.50 -85.74 -27.40
CA VAL A 418 17.00 -84.48 -26.83
C VAL A 418 16.13 -83.34 -27.33
N ARG A 419 15.06 -83.08 -26.58
CA ARG A 419 14.36 -81.79 -26.65
C ARG A 419 15.36 -80.71 -26.25
N SER A 420 15.72 -79.86 -27.21
CA SER A 420 16.45 -78.62 -26.96
C SER A 420 15.62 -77.74 -26.00
N SER A 421 16.08 -77.66 -24.76
CA SER A 421 15.50 -76.88 -23.67
C SER A 421 15.52 -75.36 -23.94
N ASP A 422 16.29 -74.90 -24.93
CA ASP A 422 16.53 -73.48 -25.19
C ASP A 422 15.41 -72.80 -25.99
N SER A 423 14.54 -73.57 -26.66
CA SER A 423 13.43 -72.99 -27.45
C SER A 423 12.23 -72.57 -26.59
N THR A 424 12.09 -73.12 -25.38
CA THR A 424 10.97 -72.83 -24.48
C THR A 424 11.17 -71.55 -23.67
N ASP A 425 12.42 -71.22 -23.31
CA ASP A 425 12.75 -70.02 -22.53
C ASP A 425 12.57 -68.74 -23.34
N TYR A 426 12.95 -68.74 -24.63
CA TYR A 426 12.76 -67.57 -25.49
C TYR A 426 11.27 -67.22 -25.69
N ARG A 427 10.42 -68.23 -25.86
CA ARG A 427 8.97 -68.02 -25.98
C ARG A 427 8.31 -67.57 -24.68
N GLN A 428 8.84 -67.96 -23.52
CA GLN A 428 8.36 -67.44 -22.23
C GLN A 428 8.81 -65.99 -22.00
N PHE A 429 10.04 -65.66 -22.40
CA PHE A 429 10.55 -64.29 -22.34
C PHE A 429 9.74 -63.33 -23.22
N GLU A 430 9.46 -63.74 -24.47
CA GLU A 430 8.66 -62.95 -25.42
C GLU A 430 7.23 -62.73 -24.93
N LYS A 431 6.58 -63.77 -24.40
CA LYS A 431 5.24 -63.64 -23.78
C LYS A 431 5.24 -62.74 -22.55
N THR A 432 6.33 -62.70 -21.78
CA THR A 432 6.46 -61.84 -20.60
C THR A 432 6.70 -60.39 -21.00
N ALA A 433 7.56 -60.16 -22.00
CA ALA A 433 7.81 -58.83 -22.56
C ALA A 433 6.53 -58.21 -23.15
N LEU A 434 5.74 -58.99 -23.90
CA LEU A 434 4.46 -58.53 -24.46
C LEU A 434 3.44 -58.17 -23.37
N LYS A 435 3.38 -58.93 -22.27
CA LYS A 435 2.50 -58.60 -21.13
C LYS A 435 2.94 -57.34 -20.38
N VAL A 436 4.25 -57.09 -20.28
CA VAL A 436 4.77 -55.86 -19.66
C VAL A 436 4.42 -54.66 -20.53
N MET A 437 4.62 -54.74 -21.86
CA MET A 437 4.26 -53.66 -22.77
C MET A 437 2.75 -53.36 -22.78
N ASP A 438 1.88 -54.38 -22.75
CA ASP A 438 0.42 -54.19 -22.66
C ASP A 438 0.02 -53.52 -21.32
N ARG A 439 0.67 -53.89 -20.22
CA ARG A 439 0.44 -53.25 -18.91
C ARG A 439 0.89 -51.79 -18.90
N GLU A 440 2.02 -51.47 -19.52
CA GLU A 440 2.53 -50.10 -19.63
C GLU A 440 1.65 -49.22 -20.52
N GLN A 441 1.13 -49.77 -21.64
CA GLN A 441 0.16 -49.07 -22.47
C GLN A 441 -1.13 -48.77 -21.73
N LYS A 442 -1.68 -49.74 -20.97
CA LYS A 442 -2.87 -49.53 -20.14
C LYS A 442 -2.65 -48.46 -19.07
N LEU A 443 -1.48 -48.47 -18.41
CA LEU A 443 -1.08 -47.44 -17.45
C LEU A 443 -0.97 -46.05 -18.09
N MET A 444 -0.40 -45.96 -19.30
CA MET A 444 -0.30 -44.69 -20.05
C MET A 444 -1.69 -44.13 -20.39
N VAL A 445 -2.62 -44.99 -20.82
CA VAL A 445 -4.01 -44.60 -21.12
C VAL A 445 -4.75 -44.17 -19.85
N GLU A 446 -4.55 -44.86 -18.72
CA GLU A 446 -5.17 -44.51 -17.44
C GLU A 446 -4.61 -43.19 -16.85
N MET A 447 -3.30 -42.98 -16.94
CA MET A 447 -2.67 -41.70 -16.57
C MET A 447 -3.13 -40.55 -17.47
N ALA A 448 -3.39 -40.82 -18.76
CA ALA A 448 -3.96 -39.84 -19.68
C ALA A 448 -5.39 -39.44 -19.29
N ARG A 449 -6.23 -40.43 -18.92
CA ARG A 449 -7.59 -40.18 -18.42
C ARG A 449 -7.61 -39.36 -17.13
N MET A 450 -6.58 -39.48 -16.30
CA MET A 450 -6.46 -38.75 -15.03
C MET A 450 -5.77 -37.38 -15.17
N ASN A 451 -5.46 -36.91 -16.39
CA ASN A 451 -4.71 -35.67 -16.66
C ASN A 451 -3.33 -35.60 -15.96
N LEU A 452 -2.75 -36.74 -15.57
CA LEU A 452 -1.48 -36.82 -14.84
C LEU A 452 -0.24 -36.78 -15.75
N LEU A 453 -0.43 -36.74 -17.07
CA LEU A 453 0.66 -36.70 -18.06
C LEU A 453 1.51 -35.42 -17.98
N ASN A 454 0.95 -34.33 -17.44
CA ASN A 454 1.60 -33.02 -17.34
C ASN A 454 1.97 -32.61 -15.91
N ASP A 455 1.87 -33.52 -14.93
CA ASP A 455 2.26 -33.21 -13.54
C ASP A 455 3.80 -33.16 -13.41
N PRO A 456 4.39 -31.99 -13.11
CA PRO A 456 5.84 -31.82 -13.01
C PRO A 456 6.50 -32.73 -11.97
N LYS A 457 5.74 -33.17 -10.96
CA LYS A 457 6.25 -34.04 -9.88
C LYS A 457 6.42 -35.50 -10.32
N LEU A 458 5.67 -35.95 -11.32
CA LEU A 458 5.73 -37.32 -11.85
C LEU A 458 6.78 -37.46 -12.97
N THR A 459 7.05 -36.39 -13.72
CA THR A 459 8.11 -36.37 -14.75
C THR A 459 9.51 -36.61 -14.18
N ASP A 460 9.76 -36.18 -12.95
CA ASP A 460 11.04 -36.41 -12.25
C ASP A 460 11.24 -37.87 -11.81
N TYR A 461 10.15 -38.59 -11.51
CA TYR A 461 10.22 -40.01 -11.18
C TYR A 461 10.54 -40.88 -12.41
N ARG A 462 10.08 -40.48 -13.62
CA ARG A 462 10.41 -41.17 -14.88
C ARG A 462 11.89 -41.05 -15.26
N ARG A 463 12.52 -39.89 -15.07
CA ARG A 463 13.96 -39.72 -15.34
C ARG A 463 14.86 -40.58 -14.46
N LYS A 464 14.41 -40.93 -13.24
CA LYS A 464 15.21 -41.74 -12.31
C LYS A 464 15.10 -43.24 -12.55
N LYS A 465 14.10 -43.72 -13.29
CA LYS A 465 13.91 -45.16 -13.57
C LYS A 465 14.37 -45.61 -14.96
N SER A 466 14.62 -44.70 -15.91
CA SER A 466 15.11 -45.07 -17.26
C SER A 466 16.63 -45.27 -17.34
N VAL A 467 17.27 -45.61 -16.22
CA VAL A 467 18.70 -45.95 -16.15
C VAL A 467 18.79 -47.35 -15.54
N TRP A 468 18.21 -48.34 -16.21
CA TRP A 468 18.47 -49.77 -16.03
C TRP A 468 18.12 -50.49 -17.33
#